data_AF-A0A6P0IM41-F1
#
_entry.id   AF-A0A6P0IM41-F1
#
_cell.length_a   1.000
_cell.length_b   1.000
_cell.length_c   1.000
_cell.angle_alpha   90.00
_cell.angle_beta   90.00
_cell.angle_gamma   90.00
#
_symmetry.space_group_name_H-M   'P 1'
#
loop_
_entity.id
_entity.type
_entity.pdbx_description
1 polymer ?
#
loop_
_entity_poly.entity_id
_entity_poly.type
_entity_poly.pdbx_seq_one_letter_code
_entity_poly.pdbx_strand_id
1 'polypeptide(L)'
;MTELPDWVRLQKALSVEARVGFTDLEGNQYRFSEFLCLSFGKTPNVLTSTEKRRWQDIGNQFARYSQMTLQQRQHLVADTRRFLNDLKQNTQRRLVEDQSQTEHPMVRVPKTKPLVEKQQASSELGSKKNLDLPLAKLAAVGSKNSEYLGRLGLHKVRDLLYYYPRDHINYARQVNMADLVPGETVTIMGTVKRCNCFSSPRNKKLTILDIVLKDSTGQIKLSRFFAGFRYSNRSWQYQQKRRYPVGAVVAASGLVKKNKYGITLEDPELEVLEHPGGSIDSMKIGRVVPVYSLTEGVPADQVRRAIIAALPYTSLIKEPLPVNFRKEYGLMGVSDA
;
A
#
# COMPACT_ATOMS: atom_id res chain seq x y z
N MET A 1 -20.15 -12.77 15.27
CA MET A 1 -19.43 -13.98 14.83
C MET A 1 -20.23 -14.60 13.69
N THR A 2 -19.82 -14.39 12.45
CA THR A 2 -20.40 -15.05 11.27
C THR A 2 -19.80 -16.44 11.16
N GLU A 3 -20.51 -17.46 11.64
CA GLU A 3 -20.07 -18.85 11.47
C GLU A 3 -20.17 -19.23 9.99
N LEU A 4 -19.04 -19.15 9.29
CA LEU A 4 -18.90 -19.72 7.95
C LEU A 4 -18.91 -21.25 8.06
N PRO A 5 -19.64 -21.95 7.19
CA PRO A 5 -19.58 -23.41 7.17
C PRO A 5 -18.18 -23.87 6.76
N ASP A 6 -17.72 -24.98 7.34
CA ASP A 6 -16.43 -25.59 7.01
C ASP A 6 -16.49 -26.28 5.64
N TRP A 7 -16.29 -25.47 4.59
CA TRP A 7 -16.34 -25.90 3.20
C TRP A 7 -15.37 -27.05 2.90
N VAL A 8 -14.18 -27.03 3.52
CA VAL A 8 -13.12 -28.02 3.28
C VAL A 8 -13.56 -29.37 3.81
N ARG A 9 -14.11 -29.41 5.03
CA ARG A 9 -14.57 -30.64 5.65
C ARG A 9 -15.74 -31.28 4.90
N LEU A 10 -16.72 -30.48 4.45
CA LEU A 10 -17.86 -30.97 3.67
C LEU A 10 -17.43 -31.56 2.31
N GLN A 11 -16.57 -30.86 1.58
CA GLN A 11 -16.08 -31.33 0.28
C GLN A 11 -15.22 -32.59 0.41
N LYS A 12 -14.41 -32.67 1.46
CA LYS A 12 -13.59 -33.85 1.75
C LYS A 12 -14.44 -35.08 2.11
N ALA A 13 -15.52 -34.91 2.86
CA ALA A 13 -16.45 -36.00 3.15
C ALA A 13 -17.08 -36.56 1.87
N LEU A 14 -17.60 -35.67 1.01
CA LEU A 14 -18.22 -36.04 -0.28
C LEU A 14 -17.25 -36.74 -1.24
N SER A 15 -15.96 -36.37 -1.24
CA SER A 15 -14.96 -37.01 -2.10
C SER A 15 -14.52 -38.39 -1.59
N VAL A 16 -14.43 -38.55 -0.27
CA VAL A 16 -14.12 -39.85 0.35
C VAL A 16 -15.22 -40.86 0.06
N GLU A 17 -16.48 -40.46 0.21
CA GLU A 17 -17.63 -41.33 -0.06
C GLU A 17 -17.69 -41.77 -1.54
N ALA A 18 -17.46 -40.84 -2.47
CA ALA A 18 -17.41 -41.14 -3.89
C ALA A 18 -16.27 -42.10 -4.26
N ARG A 19 -15.15 -42.07 -3.52
CA ARG A 19 -14.02 -42.98 -3.72
C ARG A 19 -14.29 -44.39 -3.18
N VAL A 20 -15.04 -44.51 -2.10
CA VAL A 20 -15.34 -45.79 -1.43
C VAL A 20 -16.55 -46.48 -2.08
N GLY A 21 -17.34 -45.77 -2.88
CA GLY A 21 -18.42 -46.36 -3.67
C GLY A 21 -19.82 -46.16 -3.08
N PHE A 22 -20.06 -45.07 -2.33
CA PHE A 22 -21.40 -44.67 -1.87
C PHE A 22 -22.06 -45.67 -0.88
N THR A 23 -21.25 -46.31 -0.05
CA THR A 23 -21.65 -47.35 0.90
C THR A 23 -22.15 -46.81 2.24
N ASP A 24 -22.22 -45.49 2.42
CA ASP A 24 -22.44 -44.78 3.68
C ASP A 24 -21.34 -45.08 4.71
N LEU A 25 -20.13 -44.61 4.44
CA LEU A 25 -18.94 -44.95 5.24
C LEU A 25 -19.11 -44.57 6.72
N GLU A 26 -18.79 -45.52 7.61
CA GLU A 26 -18.77 -45.31 9.05
C GLU A 26 -17.43 -44.68 9.48
N GLY A 27 -17.48 -43.44 9.96
CA GLY A 27 -16.32 -42.75 10.50
C GLY A 27 -16.17 -42.94 12.01
N ASN A 28 -15.16 -42.30 12.62
CA ASN A 28 -14.87 -42.44 14.06
C ASN A 28 -15.98 -41.90 14.98
N GLN A 29 -16.84 -41.02 14.50
CA GLN A 29 -17.86 -40.34 15.32
C GLN A 29 -19.28 -40.45 14.75
N TYR A 30 -19.41 -40.47 13.42
CA TYR A 30 -20.70 -40.47 12.72
C TYR A 30 -20.55 -41.23 11.40
N ARG A 31 -21.67 -41.74 10.89
CA ARG A 31 -21.74 -42.19 9.49
C ARG A 31 -21.72 -41.00 8.54
N PHE A 32 -21.34 -41.24 7.29
CA PHE A 32 -21.26 -40.21 6.27
C PHE A 32 -22.58 -39.43 6.12
N SER A 33 -23.72 -40.15 6.04
CA SER A 33 -25.05 -39.57 5.93
C SER A 33 -25.45 -38.73 7.14
N GLU A 34 -25.17 -39.23 8.35
CA GLU A 34 -25.42 -38.54 9.63
C GLU A 34 -24.59 -37.28 9.76
N PHE A 35 -23.30 -37.35 9.41
CA PHE A 35 -22.40 -36.20 9.42
C PHE A 35 -22.90 -35.07 8.51
N LEU A 36 -23.35 -35.41 7.29
CA LEU A 36 -23.89 -34.42 6.37
C LEU A 36 -25.24 -33.89 6.85
N CYS A 37 -26.14 -34.74 7.35
CA CYS A 37 -27.41 -34.30 7.92
C CYS A 37 -27.21 -33.28 9.07
N LEU A 38 -26.30 -33.56 10.00
CA LEU A 38 -25.98 -32.64 11.10
C LEU A 38 -25.35 -31.34 10.62
N SER A 39 -24.48 -31.42 9.60
CA SER A 39 -23.81 -30.24 9.05
C SER A 39 -24.79 -29.34 8.28
N PHE A 40 -25.72 -29.94 7.52
CA PHE A 40 -26.77 -29.21 6.82
C PHE A 40 -27.89 -28.71 7.75
N GLY A 41 -28.06 -29.32 8.93
CA GLY A 41 -28.96 -28.82 9.98
C GLY A 41 -28.53 -27.48 10.59
N LYS A 42 -27.24 -27.15 10.55
CA LYS A 42 -26.71 -25.84 10.97
C LYS A 42 -26.71 -24.87 9.80
N THR A 43 -27.79 -24.09 9.64
CA THR A 43 -27.89 -23.14 8.51
C THR A 43 -27.02 -21.89 8.75
N PRO A 44 -26.03 -21.60 7.89
CA PRO A 44 -25.23 -20.38 8.02
C PRO A 44 -26.06 -19.12 7.76
N ASN A 45 -25.79 -18.06 8.52
CA ASN A 45 -26.50 -16.78 8.38
C ASN A 45 -26.17 -16.04 7.08
N VAL A 46 -25.07 -16.40 6.41
CA VAL A 46 -24.53 -15.77 5.18
C VAL A 46 -25.32 -16.15 3.92
N LEU A 47 -26.18 -17.18 3.98
CA LEU A 47 -26.93 -17.68 2.84
C LEU A 47 -28.20 -16.85 2.54
N THR A 48 -28.58 -16.72 1.27
CA THR A 48 -29.85 -16.12 0.88
C THR A 48 -31.04 -17.01 1.23
N SER A 49 -32.26 -16.48 1.20
CA SER A 49 -33.49 -17.25 1.49
C SER A 49 -33.67 -18.46 0.55
N THR A 50 -33.28 -18.35 -0.71
CA THR A 50 -33.33 -19.45 -1.68
C THR A 50 -32.25 -20.50 -1.41
N GLU A 51 -31.04 -20.08 -1.07
CA GLU A 51 -29.92 -20.95 -0.71
C GLU A 51 -30.18 -21.72 0.59
N LYS A 52 -30.78 -21.07 1.60
CA LYS A 52 -31.18 -21.70 2.87
C LYS A 52 -32.19 -22.83 2.66
N ARG A 53 -33.19 -22.61 1.80
CA ARG A 53 -34.18 -23.66 1.46
C ARG A 53 -33.50 -24.87 0.83
N ARG A 54 -32.62 -24.64 -0.15
CA ARG A 54 -31.87 -25.72 -0.82
C ARG A 54 -30.91 -26.44 0.13
N TRP A 55 -30.27 -25.72 1.04
CA TRP A 55 -29.40 -26.26 2.08
C TRP A 55 -30.14 -27.23 3.02
N GLN A 56 -31.34 -26.86 3.46
CA GLN A 56 -32.19 -27.71 4.31
C GLN A 56 -32.73 -28.93 3.56
N ASP A 57 -33.14 -28.76 2.29
CA ASP A 57 -33.62 -29.86 1.46
C ASP A 57 -32.55 -30.95 1.26
N ILE A 58 -31.30 -30.54 0.98
CA ILE A 58 -30.16 -31.45 0.91
C ILE A 58 -29.96 -32.21 2.23
N GLY A 59 -30.06 -31.54 3.38
CA GLY A 59 -29.98 -32.19 4.69
C GLY A 59 -31.04 -33.28 4.88
N ASN A 60 -32.28 -33.00 4.49
CA ASN A 60 -33.39 -33.96 4.55
C ASN A 60 -33.19 -35.16 3.60
N GLN A 61 -32.58 -34.94 2.44
CA GLN A 61 -32.26 -36.02 1.50
C GLN A 61 -31.17 -36.94 2.05
N PHE A 62 -30.16 -36.39 2.74
CA PHE A 62 -29.14 -37.20 3.42
C PHE A 62 -29.68 -37.99 4.62
N ALA A 63 -30.74 -37.52 5.28
CA ALA A 63 -31.40 -38.32 6.33
C ALA A 63 -32.00 -39.63 5.79
N ARG A 64 -32.31 -39.69 4.49
CA ARG A 64 -32.85 -40.89 3.81
C ARG A 64 -31.79 -41.63 2.99
N TYR A 65 -30.52 -41.27 3.10
CA TYR A 65 -29.42 -41.79 2.27
C TYR A 65 -29.30 -43.31 2.32
N SER A 66 -29.47 -43.90 3.52
CA SER A 66 -29.39 -45.36 3.73
C SER A 66 -30.47 -46.14 2.97
N GLN A 67 -31.61 -45.52 2.67
CA GLN A 67 -32.74 -46.13 1.96
C GLN A 67 -32.71 -45.92 0.44
N MET A 68 -31.77 -45.11 -0.06
CA MET A 68 -31.64 -44.79 -1.48
C MET A 68 -30.88 -45.86 -2.27
N THR A 69 -31.19 -45.97 -3.57
CA THR A 69 -30.43 -46.82 -4.50
C THR A 69 -29.05 -46.22 -4.78
N LEU A 70 -28.11 -47.05 -5.26
CA LEU A 70 -26.76 -46.61 -5.60
C LEU A 70 -26.75 -45.42 -6.58
N GLN A 71 -27.59 -45.46 -7.61
CA GLN A 71 -27.71 -44.39 -8.60
C GLN A 71 -28.23 -43.08 -7.98
N GLN A 72 -29.21 -43.17 -7.06
CA GLN A 72 -29.74 -42.01 -6.34
C GLN A 72 -28.67 -41.41 -5.42
N ARG A 73 -27.89 -42.24 -4.72
CA ARG A 73 -26.78 -41.79 -3.87
C ARG A 73 -25.69 -41.07 -4.68
N GLN A 74 -25.32 -41.63 -5.83
CA GLN A 74 -24.38 -41.02 -6.77
C GLN A 74 -24.84 -39.64 -7.23
N HIS A 75 -26.11 -39.54 -7.64
CA HIS A 75 -26.71 -38.29 -8.09
C HIS A 75 -26.73 -37.25 -6.97
N LEU A 76 -27.18 -37.63 -5.76
CA LEU A 76 -27.23 -36.74 -4.61
C LEU A 76 -25.83 -36.22 -4.22
N VAL A 77 -24.80 -37.08 -4.19
CA VAL A 77 -23.43 -36.65 -3.88
C VAL A 77 -22.87 -35.74 -4.97
N ALA A 78 -23.16 -36.00 -6.25
CA ALA A 78 -22.71 -35.13 -7.34
C ALA A 78 -23.37 -33.75 -7.30
N ASP A 79 -24.68 -33.70 -7.07
CA ASP A 79 -25.46 -32.47 -7.03
C ASP A 79 -25.10 -31.59 -5.82
N THR A 80 -24.87 -32.23 -4.68
CA THR A 80 -24.44 -31.53 -3.46
C THR A 80 -23.03 -30.95 -3.61
N ARG A 81 -22.12 -31.65 -4.28
CA ARG A 81 -20.80 -31.10 -4.62
C ARG A 81 -20.88 -29.88 -5.53
N ARG A 82 -21.73 -29.93 -6.56
CA ARG A 82 -21.96 -28.78 -7.46
C ARG A 82 -22.52 -27.59 -6.68
N PHE A 83 -23.56 -27.82 -5.89
CA PHE A 83 -24.19 -26.79 -5.06
C PHE A 83 -23.20 -26.13 -4.08
N LEU A 84 -22.37 -26.91 -3.38
CA LEU A 84 -21.37 -26.36 -2.46
C LEU A 84 -20.30 -25.54 -3.18
N ASN A 85 -19.89 -25.95 -4.39
CA ASN A 85 -18.95 -25.17 -5.20
C ASN A 85 -19.54 -23.84 -5.65
N ASP A 86 -20.78 -23.84 -6.12
CA ASP A 86 -21.49 -22.63 -6.53
C ASP A 86 -21.68 -21.68 -5.34
N LEU A 87 -22.05 -22.21 -4.17
CA LEU A 87 -22.15 -21.42 -2.94
C LEU A 87 -20.81 -20.83 -2.52
N LYS A 88 -19.72 -21.59 -2.58
CA LYS A 88 -18.38 -21.09 -2.25
C LYS A 88 -17.98 -19.94 -3.19
N GLN A 89 -18.22 -20.08 -4.49
CA GLN A 89 -17.92 -19.03 -5.46
C GLN A 89 -18.80 -17.79 -5.25
N ASN A 90 -20.11 -17.97 -5.01
CA ASN A 90 -21.03 -16.86 -4.80
C ASN A 90 -20.79 -16.14 -3.47
N THR A 91 -20.48 -16.86 -2.39
CA THR A 91 -20.11 -16.24 -1.11
C THR A 91 -18.77 -15.51 -1.21
N GLN A 92 -17.79 -16.06 -1.92
CA GLN A 92 -16.52 -15.37 -2.16
C GLN A 92 -16.70 -14.12 -3.04
N ARG A 93 -17.54 -14.18 -4.08
CA ARG A 93 -17.91 -13.01 -4.88
C ARG A 93 -18.65 -11.96 -4.05
N ARG A 94 -19.64 -12.36 -3.26
CA ARG A 94 -20.37 -11.46 -2.36
C ARG A 94 -19.47 -10.86 -1.30
N LEU A 95 -18.52 -11.59 -0.72
CA LEU A 95 -17.55 -11.03 0.22
C LEU A 95 -16.64 -9.98 -0.45
N VAL A 96 -16.28 -10.17 -1.73
CA VAL A 96 -15.54 -9.17 -2.52
C VAL A 96 -16.43 -7.96 -2.86
N GLU A 97 -17.70 -8.18 -3.20
CA GLU A 97 -18.67 -7.11 -3.49
C GLU A 97 -19.09 -6.34 -2.23
N ASP A 98 -19.22 -7.00 -1.07
CA ASP A 98 -19.58 -6.41 0.22
C ASP A 98 -18.37 -5.68 0.83
N GLN A 99 -17.14 -6.18 0.62
CA GLN A 99 -15.91 -5.40 0.84
C GLN A 99 -15.81 -4.17 -0.09
N SER A 100 -16.52 -4.18 -1.22
CA SER A 100 -16.64 -3.02 -2.11
C SER A 100 -17.77 -2.05 -1.67
N GLN A 101 -18.67 -2.47 -0.77
CA GLN A 101 -19.79 -1.66 -0.26
C GLN A 101 -19.59 -1.19 1.19
N THR A 102 -18.75 -1.84 2.00
CA THR A 102 -18.13 -1.17 3.15
C THR A 102 -17.10 -0.18 2.60
N GLU A 103 -17.49 1.10 2.54
CA GLU A 103 -16.66 2.24 2.15
C GLU A 103 -15.32 2.27 2.92
N HIS A 104 -14.33 1.52 2.45
CA HIS A 104 -12.95 1.95 2.60
C HIS A 104 -12.75 3.04 1.55
N PRO A 105 -12.47 4.29 1.95
CA PRO A 105 -12.35 5.40 1.02
C PRO A 105 -11.32 5.03 -0.03
N MET A 106 -11.69 5.14 -1.32
CA MET A 106 -10.87 4.75 -2.47
C MET A 106 -9.40 5.15 -2.25
N VAL A 107 -8.58 4.21 -1.78
CA VAL A 107 -7.14 4.43 -1.64
C VAL A 107 -6.59 4.40 -3.05
N ARG A 108 -6.42 5.59 -3.62
CA ARG A 108 -5.79 5.75 -4.92
C ARG A 108 -4.27 5.77 -4.69
N VAL A 109 -3.51 5.26 -5.66
CA VAL A 109 -2.08 5.51 -5.70
C VAL A 109 -1.88 6.78 -6.52
N PRO A 110 -1.22 7.81 -5.99
CA PRO A 110 -1.02 9.03 -6.74
C PRO A 110 -0.08 8.76 -7.92
N LYS A 111 -0.29 9.48 -9.02
CA LYS A 111 0.59 9.37 -10.19
C LYS A 111 1.94 10.01 -9.84
N THR A 112 3.00 9.22 -9.75
CA THR A 112 4.37 9.71 -9.51
C THR A 112 5.27 9.46 -10.71
N LYS A 113 6.18 10.38 -11.03
CA LYS A 113 7.27 10.07 -11.97
C LYS A 113 8.25 9.07 -11.32
N PRO A 114 8.77 8.10 -12.10
CA PRO A 114 9.82 7.21 -11.62
C PRO A 114 11.08 8.03 -11.28
N LEU A 115 11.71 7.74 -10.13
CA LEU A 115 12.95 8.44 -9.71
C LEU A 115 14.18 7.99 -10.48
N VAL A 116 14.10 6.81 -11.09
CA VAL A 116 15.18 6.22 -11.87
C VAL A 116 14.61 5.87 -13.24
N GLU A 117 15.01 6.63 -14.25
CA GLU A 117 14.74 6.27 -15.63
C GLU A 117 15.63 5.08 -16.01
N LYS A 118 15.03 3.92 -16.32
CA LYS A 118 15.76 2.72 -16.77
C LYS A 118 16.63 2.95 -18.02
N GLN A 119 16.45 4.07 -18.73
CA GLN A 119 17.04 4.33 -20.06
C GLN A 119 18.19 5.35 -20.09
N GLN A 120 18.49 6.08 -19.01
CA GLN A 120 19.66 6.99 -19.00
C GLN A 120 20.97 6.30 -18.65
N ALA A 121 20.94 4.98 -18.41
CA ALA A 121 22.12 4.17 -18.18
C ALA A 121 23.07 4.12 -19.41
N SER A 122 22.63 4.51 -20.61
CA SER A 122 23.41 4.38 -21.84
C SER A 122 24.05 5.67 -22.38
N SER A 123 23.66 6.87 -21.95
CA SER A 123 23.99 8.09 -22.72
C SER A 123 24.91 9.12 -22.06
N GLU A 124 25.20 9.06 -20.75
CA GLU A 124 26.09 10.06 -20.13
C GLU A 124 27.46 9.49 -19.75
N LEU A 125 28.38 9.65 -20.71
CA LEU A 125 29.84 9.70 -20.61
C LEU A 125 30.57 8.54 -19.91
N GLY A 126 31.14 7.63 -20.71
CA GLY A 126 32.60 7.34 -20.81
C GLY A 126 33.41 6.88 -19.57
N SER A 127 32.89 6.98 -18.36
CA SER A 127 33.51 6.47 -17.15
C SER A 127 33.01 5.04 -16.95
N LYS A 128 33.92 4.06 -16.97
CA LYS A 128 33.62 2.68 -16.57
C LYS A 128 32.79 2.71 -15.29
N LYS A 129 31.51 2.35 -15.39
CA LYS A 129 30.64 2.25 -14.21
C LYS A 129 31.27 1.22 -13.29
N ASN A 130 31.68 1.66 -12.11
CA ASN A 130 32.41 0.84 -11.15
C ASN A 130 31.77 1.00 -9.78
N LEU A 131 31.52 -0.12 -9.10
CA LEU A 131 30.99 -0.14 -7.73
C LEU A 131 31.98 0.46 -6.72
N ASP A 132 33.28 0.39 -7.02
CA ASP A 132 34.34 0.99 -6.20
C ASP A 132 34.61 2.47 -6.52
N LEU A 133 33.78 3.10 -7.37
CA LEU A 133 33.91 4.51 -7.67
C LEU A 133 33.74 5.35 -6.38
N PRO A 134 34.67 6.26 -6.08
CA PRO A 134 34.52 7.18 -4.96
C PRO A 134 33.32 8.12 -5.15
N LEU A 135 32.58 8.38 -4.07
CA LEU A 135 31.35 9.20 -4.13
C LEU A 135 31.59 10.63 -4.62
N ALA A 136 32.78 11.19 -4.39
CA ALA A 136 33.16 12.52 -4.89
C ALA A 136 33.09 12.63 -6.42
N LYS A 137 33.26 11.51 -7.14
CA LYS A 137 33.22 11.44 -8.61
C LYS A 137 31.82 11.11 -9.16
N LEU A 138 30.86 10.80 -8.31
CA LEU A 138 29.48 10.57 -8.72
C LEU A 138 28.81 11.93 -8.95
N ALA A 139 28.43 12.22 -10.20
CA ALA A 139 27.98 13.55 -10.62
C ALA A 139 26.85 14.13 -9.76
N ALA A 140 25.88 13.31 -9.36
CA ALA A 140 24.75 13.71 -8.52
C ALA A 140 25.11 14.01 -7.05
N VAL A 141 26.26 13.50 -6.57
CA VAL A 141 26.75 13.72 -5.19
C VAL A 141 27.77 14.86 -5.20
N GLY A 142 28.83 14.73 -6.00
CA GLY A 142 29.94 15.67 -6.05
C GLY A 142 30.78 15.70 -4.76
N SER A 143 31.87 16.47 -4.77
CA SER A 143 32.84 16.51 -3.66
C SER A 143 32.22 16.94 -2.33
N LYS A 144 31.47 18.04 -2.31
CA LYS A 144 30.86 18.58 -1.09
C LYS A 144 29.89 17.61 -0.42
N ASN A 145 29.01 16.95 -1.18
CA ASN A 145 28.06 16.02 -0.57
C ASN A 145 28.74 14.71 -0.16
N SER A 146 29.86 14.34 -0.81
CA SER A 146 30.63 13.16 -0.42
C SER A 146 31.25 13.31 0.97
N GLU A 147 31.57 14.53 1.41
CA GLU A 147 32.07 14.77 2.78
C GLU A 147 31.00 14.49 3.84
N TYR A 148 29.75 14.90 3.60
CA TYR A 148 28.63 14.57 4.49
C TYR A 148 28.41 13.06 4.56
N LEU A 149 28.43 12.37 3.42
CA LEU A 149 28.28 10.91 3.36
C LEU A 149 29.46 10.19 4.01
N GLY A 150 30.67 10.75 3.93
CA GLY A 150 31.85 10.25 4.62
C GLY A 150 31.69 10.22 6.15
N ARG A 151 30.90 11.13 6.74
CA ARG A 151 30.56 11.10 8.18
C ARG A 151 29.68 9.92 8.57
N LEU A 152 29.01 9.29 7.60
CA LEU A 152 28.27 8.03 7.77
C LEU A 152 29.14 6.80 7.50
N GLY A 153 30.43 6.99 7.19
CA GLY A 153 31.32 5.91 6.74
C GLY A 153 31.09 5.48 5.29
N LEU A 154 30.40 6.29 4.49
CA LEU A 154 30.05 5.99 3.11
C LEU A 154 31.06 6.67 2.18
N HIS A 155 31.86 5.89 1.47
CA HIS A 155 32.97 6.41 0.65
C HIS A 155 32.86 6.03 -0.83
N LYS A 156 32.18 4.92 -1.14
CA LYS A 156 32.04 4.35 -2.48
C LYS A 156 30.58 4.12 -2.86
N VAL A 157 30.32 3.96 -4.16
CA VAL A 157 28.97 3.66 -4.68
C VAL A 157 28.42 2.37 -4.08
N ARG A 158 29.24 1.32 -3.94
CA ARG A 158 28.83 0.07 -3.27
C ARG A 158 28.31 0.32 -1.86
N ASP A 159 28.94 1.23 -1.11
CA ASP A 159 28.57 1.49 0.29
C ASP A 159 27.16 2.09 0.36
N LEU A 160 26.78 2.92 -0.62
CA LEU A 160 25.41 3.45 -0.74
C LEU A 160 24.37 2.38 -1.05
N LEU A 161 24.70 1.41 -1.91
CA LEU A 161 23.78 0.34 -2.29
C LEU A 161 23.50 -0.62 -1.13
N TYR A 162 24.48 -0.82 -0.25
CA TYR A 162 24.32 -1.62 0.97
C TYR A 162 23.91 -0.79 2.20
N TYR A 163 23.63 0.51 2.03
CA TYR A 163 23.16 1.36 3.10
C TYR A 163 21.63 1.31 3.20
N TYR A 164 21.13 0.27 3.86
CA TYR A 164 19.69 0.01 3.93
C TYR A 164 18.94 1.02 4.81
N PRO A 165 17.68 1.35 4.44
CA PRO A 165 16.83 2.18 5.28
C PRO A 165 16.46 1.45 6.58
N ARG A 166 16.35 2.21 7.67
CA ARG A 166 15.89 1.68 8.97
C ARG A 166 14.38 1.50 9.00
N ASP A 167 13.65 2.35 8.27
CA ASP A 167 12.20 2.44 8.31
C ASP A 167 11.67 3.04 6.99
N HIS A 168 10.36 3.00 6.79
CA HIS A 168 9.69 3.52 5.60
C HIS A 168 8.44 4.31 5.98
N ILE A 169 8.29 5.50 5.40
CA ILE A 169 7.07 6.29 5.54
C ILE A 169 6.19 6.06 4.31
N ASN A 170 4.97 5.58 4.51
CA ASN A 170 4.07 5.29 3.41
C ASN A 170 3.21 6.51 3.03
N TYR A 171 3.67 7.30 2.06
CA TYR A 171 2.86 8.35 1.43
C TYR A 171 2.20 7.89 0.12
N ALA A 172 2.29 6.61 -0.25
CA ALA A 172 1.73 6.09 -1.50
C ALA A 172 0.19 6.04 -1.49
N ARG A 173 -0.43 6.27 -0.33
CA ARG A 173 -1.87 6.26 -0.16
C ARG A 173 -2.45 7.65 -0.36
N GLN A 174 -3.19 7.83 -1.46
CA GLN A 174 -3.96 9.04 -1.74
C GLN A 174 -5.39 8.90 -1.22
N VAL A 175 -5.84 9.90 -0.47
CA VAL A 175 -7.17 9.94 0.18
C VAL A 175 -7.84 11.29 -0.10
N ASN A 176 -9.17 11.33 -0.18
CA ASN A 176 -9.91 12.59 -0.28
C ASN A 176 -9.93 13.33 1.06
N MET A 177 -10.19 14.64 1.05
CA MET A 177 -10.18 15.46 2.25
C MET A 177 -11.28 15.10 3.26
N ALA A 178 -12.45 14.64 2.80
CA ALA A 178 -13.53 14.20 3.68
C ALA A 178 -13.21 12.90 4.43
N ASP A 179 -12.33 12.07 3.86
CA ASP A 179 -12.06 10.70 4.32
C ASP A 179 -10.80 10.60 5.20
N LEU A 180 -10.29 11.74 5.69
CA LEU A 180 -9.07 11.79 6.48
C LEU A 180 -9.29 11.26 7.89
N VAL A 181 -8.54 10.23 8.26
CA VAL A 181 -8.57 9.65 9.60
C VAL A 181 -7.31 10.06 10.38
N PRO A 182 -7.45 10.63 11.59
CA PRO A 182 -6.31 11.00 12.44
C PRO A 182 -5.42 9.79 12.79
N GLY A 183 -4.10 10.01 12.78
CA GLY A 183 -3.10 8.99 13.07
C GLY A 183 -2.53 8.31 11.83
N GLU A 184 -3.10 8.54 10.65
CA GLU A 184 -2.63 7.94 9.41
C GLU A 184 -1.73 8.85 8.61
N THR A 185 -0.79 8.25 7.89
CA THR A 185 0.07 8.95 6.92
C THR A 185 -0.56 8.85 5.53
N VAL A 186 -0.85 10.01 4.92
CA VAL A 186 -1.59 10.07 3.66
C VAL A 186 -1.04 11.15 2.74
N THR A 187 -1.40 11.04 1.47
CA THR A 187 -1.26 12.09 0.46
C THR A 187 -2.63 12.60 0.07
N ILE A 188 -2.82 13.91 0.04
CA ILE A 188 -4.03 14.54 -0.47
C ILE A 188 -3.68 15.40 -1.68
N MET A 189 -4.65 15.57 -2.57
CA MET A 189 -4.53 16.44 -3.73
C MET A 189 -5.69 17.42 -3.74
N GLY A 190 -5.40 18.69 -3.97
CA GLY A 190 -6.46 19.69 -4.04
C GLY A 190 -6.01 21.01 -4.64
N THR A 191 -6.98 21.82 -4.98
CA THR A 191 -6.77 23.14 -5.55
C THR A 191 -6.60 24.17 -4.45
N VAL A 192 -5.61 25.05 -4.58
CA VAL A 192 -5.38 26.13 -3.62
C VAL A 192 -6.53 27.14 -3.70
N LYS A 193 -7.31 27.23 -2.63
CA LYS A 193 -8.40 28.21 -2.50
C LYS A 193 -7.89 29.53 -1.89
N ARG A 194 -6.95 29.43 -0.95
CA ARG A 194 -6.34 30.58 -0.27
C ARG A 194 -4.93 30.23 0.19
N CYS A 195 -3.98 31.13 -0.01
CA CYS A 195 -2.64 31.02 0.54
C CYS A 195 -2.25 32.32 1.27
N ASN A 196 -1.89 32.18 2.54
CA ASN A 196 -1.46 33.27 3.41
C ASN A 196 -0.11 32.92 4.05
N CYS A 197 0.79 33.90 4.13
CA CYS A 197 2.07 33.79 4.81
C CYS A 197 2.23 35.08 5.63
N PHE A 198 2.35 34.94 6.95
CA PHE A 198 2.37 36.07 7.87
C PHE A 198 3.15 35.72 9.15
N SER A 199 3.66 36.74 9.83
CA SER A 199 4.28 36.57 11.15
C SER A 199 3.20 36.44 12.22
N SER A 200 3.37 35.52 13.16
CA SER A 200 2.42 35.30 14.25
C SER A 200 2.27 36.55 15.11
N PRO A 201 1.04 37.01 15.40
CA PRO A 201 0.80 38.13 16.31
C PRO A 201 1.34 37.89 17.72
N ARG A 202 1.33 36.63 18.18
CA ARG A 202 1.80 36.23 19.52
C ARG A 202 3.32 36.07 19.60
N ASN A 203 3.97 35.71 18.49
CA ASN A 203 5.41 35.52 18.44
C ASN A 203 5.98 36.04 17.12
N LYS A 204 6.61 37.21 17.14
CA LYS A 204 7.20 37.84 15.96
C LYS A 204 8.31 37.01 15.31
N LYS A 205 8.93 36.08 16.05
CA LYS A 205 9.96 35.16 15.54
C LYS A 205 9.35 33.94 14.84
N LEU A 206 8.04 33.81 14.77
CA LEU A 206 7.37 32.68 14.13
C LEU A 206 6.61 33.18 12.90
N THR A 207 6.96 32.67 11.72
CA THR A 207 6.21 32.91 10.49
C THR A 207 5.38 31.68 10.14
N ILE A 208 4.12 31.90 9.76
CA ILE A 208 3.14 30.85 9.48
C ILE A 208 2.72 30.97 8.02
N LEU A 209 2.85 29.87 7.28
CA LEU A 209 2.29 29.70 5.94
C LEU A 209 1.03 28.83 6.05
N ASP A 210 -0.13 29.45 5.83
CA ASP A 210 -1.44 28.82 5.83
C ASP A 210 -1.92 28.65 4.38
N ILE A 211 -2.24 27.41 4.00
CA ILE A 211 -2.77 27.07 2.69
C ILE A 211 -4.08 26.32 2.89
N VAL A 212 -5.16 26.83 2.30
CA VAL A 212 -6.45 26.14 2.26
C VAL A 212 -6.54 25.44 0.92
N LEU A 213 -6.52 24.12 0.96
CA LEU A 213 -6.76 23.26 -0.19
C LEU A 213 -8.24 22.87 -0.22
N LYS A 214 -8.78 22.74 -1.43
CA LYS A 214 -10.14 22.28 -1.68
C LYS A 214 -10.12 21.17 -2.73
N ASP A 215 -10.86 20.10 -2.50
CA ASP A 215 -11.15 19.06 -3.48
C ASP A 215 -12.67 18.98 -3.74
N SER A 216 -13.12 17.90 -4.38
CA SER A 216 -14.55 17.67 -4.64
C SER A 216 -15.36 17.32 -3.38
N THR A 217 -14.70 16.84 -2.33
CA THR A 217 -15.32 16.31 -1.12
C THR A 217 -15.33 17.29 0.05
N GLY A 218 -14.36 18.21 0.10
CA GLY A 218 -14.19 19.11 1.22
C GLY A 218 -13.03 20.10 1.05
N GLN A 219 -12.63 20.66 2.19
CA GLN A 219 -11.52 21.60 2.27
C GLN A 219 -10.71 21.33 3.53
N ILE A 220 -9.40 21.56 3.45
CA ILE A 220 -8.48 21.40 4.57
C ILE A 220 -7.53 22.58 4.65
N LYS A 221 -7.26 23.02 5.87
CA LYS A 221 -6.24 24.02 6.16
C LYS A 221 -4.94 23.32 6.56
N LEU A 222 -3.90 23.57 5.78
CA LEU A 222 -2.53 23.16 6.05
C LEU A 222 -1.74 24.35 6.56
N SER A 223 -0.91 24.13 7.58
CA SER A 223 -0.07 25.17 8.18
C SER A 223 1.38 24.71 8.24
N ARG A 224 2.31 25.56 7.80
CA ARG A 224 3.75 25.37 7.98
C ARG A 224 4.32 26.48 8.85
N PHE A 225 5.11 26.06 9.83
CA PHE A 225 5.71 26.94 10.83
C PHE A 225 7.20 27.13 10.55
N PHE A 226 7.62 28.39 10.49
CA PHE A 226 9.02 28.77 10.24
C PHE A 226 9.54 29.60 11.41
N ALA A 227 10.48 29.05 12.17
CA ALA A 227 11.05 29.70 13.34
C ALA A 227 12.30 30.52 13.01
N GLY A 228 12.31 31.80 13.37
CA GLY A 228 13.44 32.73 13.22
C GLY A 228 13.09 34.02 12.48
N PHE A 229 13.79 35.11 12.81
CA PHE A 229 13.61 36.43 12.20
C PHE A 229 13.88 36.46 10.69
N ARG A 230 14.70 35.54 10.17
CA ARG A 230 14.98 35.45 8.73
C ARG A 230 13.71 35.24 7.89
N TYR A 231 12.68 34.64 8.48
CA TYR A 231 11.41 34.33 7.81
C TYR A 231 10.36 35.44 7.98
N SER A 232 10.54 36.37 8.93
CA SER A 232 9.61 37.49 9.12
C SER A 232 9.76 38.57 8.05
N ASN A 233 10.78 38.49 7.21
CA ASN A 233 10.97 39.42 6.09
C ASN A 233 9.79 39.32 5.11
N ARG A 234 9.18 40.48 4.81
CA ARG A 234 8.00 40.60 3.95
C ARG A 234 8.26 40.06 2.54
N SER A 235 9.44 40.27 1.97
CA SER A 235 9.83 39.75 0.65
C SER A 235 9.85 38.23 0.62
N TRP A 236 10.38 37.60 1.68
CA TRP A 236 10.37 36.14 1.82
C TRP A 236 8.94 35.61 1.93
N GLN A 237 8.08 36.25 2.72
CA GLN A 237 6.67 35.87 2.85
C GLN A 237 5.91 36.00 1.51
N TYR A 238 6.17 37.06 0.74
CA TYR A 238 5.60 37.20 -0.60
C TYR A 238 6.09 36.12 -1.55
N GLN A 239 7.38 35.75 -1.49
CA GLN A 239 7.93 34.65 -2.28
C GLN A 239 7.23 33.33 -1.94
N GLN A 240 7.01 33.03 -0.66
CA GLN A 240 6.29 31.83 -0.26
C GLN A 240 4.84 31.82 -0.77
N LYS A 241 4.13 32.96 -0.70
CA LYS A 241 2.77 33.06 -1.26
C LYS A 241 2.76 32.82 -2.77
N ARG A 242 3.74 33.37 -3.51
CA ARG A 242 3.84 33.20 -4.97
C ARG A 242 4.08 31.77 -5.40
N ARG A 243 4.68 30.93 -4.54
CA ARG A 243 4.85 29.50 -4.84
C ARG A 243 3.51 28.75 -4.88
N TYR A 244 2.48 29.21 -4.17
CA TYR A 244 1.18 28.54 -4.11
C TYR A 244 0.06 29.49 -4.58
N PRO A 245 0.00 29.78 -5.90
CA PRO A 245 -1.03 30.66 -6.43
C PRO A 245 -2.42 30.02 -6.29
N VAL A 246 -3.44 30.87 -6.11
CA VAL A 246 -4.84 30.42 -6.04
C VAL A 246 -5.22 29.78 -7.37
N GLY A 247 -5.87 28.62 -7.32
CA GLY A 247 -6.21 27.81 -8.49
C GLY A 247 -5.17 26.75 -8.87
N ALA A 248 -3.96 26.80 -8.29
CA ALA A 248 -2.96 25.75 -8.53
C ALA A 248 -3.37 24.43 -7.87
N VAL A 249 -3.03 23.31 -8.48
CA VAL A 249 -3.21 21.97 -7.89
C VAL A 249 -1.98 21.63 -7.08
N VAL A 250 -2.17 21.21 -5.83
CA VAL A 250 -1.09 20.89 -4.89
C VAL A 250 -1.29 19.48 -4.35
N ALA A 251 -0.21 18.70 -4.36
CA ALA A 251 -0.10 17.47 -3.62
C ALA A 251 0.51 17.76 -2.24
N ALA A 252 -0.12 17.25 -1.19
CA ALA A 252 0.34 17.41 0.18
C ALA A 252 0.42 16.05 0.88
N SER A 253 1.58 15.72 1.42
CA SER A 253 1.83 14.47 2.14
C SER A 253 2.18 14.76 3.59
N GLY A 254 1.57 14.05 4.54
CA GLY A 254 1.85 14.21 5.96
C GLY A 254 1.06 13.28 6.86
N LEU A 255 1.31 13.37 8.18
CA LEU A 255 0.54 12.66 9.20
C LEU A 255 -0.75 13.43 9.51
N VAL A 256 -1.90 12.78 9.44
CA VAL A 256 -3.19 13.39 9.78
C VAL A 256 -3.27 13.58 11.29
N LYS A 257 -3.47 14.84 11.73
CA LYS A 257 -3.70 15.20 13.13
C LYS A 257 -5.02 15.93 13.30
N LYS A 258 -5.71 15.66 14.42
CA LYS A 258 -6.92 16.37 14.83
C LYS A 258 -6.57 17.38 15.92
N ASN A 259 -6.75 18.66 15.61
CA ASN A 259 -6.55 19.77 16.54
C ASN A 259 -7.91 20.38 16.93
N LYS A 260 -7.90 21.35 17.86
CA LYS A 260 -9.12 22.10 18.28
C LYS A 260 -9.85 22.77 17.11
N TYR A 261 -9.15 23.05 16.01
CA TYR A 261 -9.67 23.73 14.83
C TYR A 261 -10.05 22.78 13.69
N GLY A 262 -10.03 21.46 13.93
CA GLY A 262 -10.33 20.43 12.93
C GLY A 262 -9.12 19.59 12.56
N ILE A 263 -9.26 18.85 11.46
CA ILE A 263 -8.24 17.94 10.93
C ILE A 263 -7.23 18.74 10.09
N THR A 264 -5.95 18.43 10.24
CA THR A 264 -4.84 19.01 9.50
C THR A 264 -3.76 17.95 9.24
N LEU A 265 -2.73 18.30 8.46
CA LEU A 265 -1.53 17.48 8.34
C LEU A 265 -0.41 18.09 9.18
N GLU A 266 0.31 17.25 9.92
CA GLU A 266 1.53 17.64 10.61
C GLU A 266 2.70 17.73 9.63
N ASP A 267 3.47 18.80 9.74
CA ASP A 267 4.65 19.12 8.92
C ASP A 267 4.54 18.67 7.45
N PRO A 268 3.48 19.09 6.73
CA PRO A 268 3.20 18.56 5.41
C PRO A 268 4.29 18.94 4.41
N GLU A 269 4.70 17.96 3.62
CA GLU A 269 5.47 18.17 2.39
C GLU A 269 4.51 18.57 1.27
N LEU A 270 4.83 19.66 0.57
CA LEU A 270 3.96 20.28 -0.42
C LEU A 270 4.67 20.37 -1.76
N GLU A 271 3.95 20.04 -2.82
CA GLU A 271 4.39 20.20 -4.21
C GLU A 271 3.26 20.71 -5.08
N VAL A 272 3.56 21.70 -5.91
CA VAL A 272 2.62 22.24 -6.89
C VAL A 272 2.77 21.42 -8.16
N LEU A 273 1.65 20.94 -8.69
CA LEU A 273 1.62 20.17 -9.93
C LEU A 273 1.45 21.11 -11.13
N GLU A 274 2.04 20.74 -12.26
CA GLU A 274 1.99 21.53 -13.49
C GLU A 274 0.56 21.68 -14.04
N HIS A 275 -0.25 20.63 -13.92
CA HIS A 275 -1.64 20.60 -14.37
C HIS A 275 -2.50 19.65 -13.52
N PRO A 276 -3.85 19.78 -13.55
CA PRO A 276 -4.74 18.81 -12.93
C PRO A 276 -4.48 17.40 -13.46
N GLY A 277 -4.15 16.47 -12.57
CA GLY A 277 -3.77 15.09 -12.94
C GLY A 277 -2.33 14.90 -13.40
N GLY A 278 -1.48 15.93 -13.29
CA GLY A 278 -0.04 15.82 -13.48
C GLY A 278 0.60 14.84 -12.49
N SER A 279 1.76 14.32 -12.87
CA SER A 279 2.53 13.43 -12.02
C SER A 279 3.33 14.20 -10.98
N ILE A 280 3.49 13.59 -9.80
CA ILE A 280 4.31 14.09 -8.69
C ILE A 280 5.79 13.78 -8.97
N ASP A 281 6.63 14.80 -8.93
CA ASP A 281 8.06 14.69 -9.21
C ASP A 281 8.88 14.54 -7.93
N SER A 282 8.39 15.02 -6.79
CA SER A 282 9.11 14.98 -5.51
C SER A 282 9.44 13.56 -5.07
N MET A 283 10.67 13.38 -4.58
CA MET A 283 11.13 12.14 -3.92
C MET A 283 10.43 11.83 -2.60
N LYS A 284 9.63 12.76 -2.06
CA LYS A 284 9.01 12.65 -0.72
C LYS A 284 7.49 12.49 -0.75
N ILE A 285 6.85 12.88 -1.83
CA ILE A 285 5.39 13.00 -1.90
C ILE A 285 4.84 11.83 -2.73
N GLY A 286 3.71 11.28 -2.29
CA GLY A 286 2.98 10.27 -3.06
C GLY A 286 3.67 8.91 -3.22
N ARG A 287 4.72 8.61 -2.45
CA ARG A 287 5.48 7.36 -2.58
C ARG A 287 5.88 6.80 -1.23
N VAL A 288 6.35 5.56 -1.20
CA VAL A 288 7.00 5.00 0.00
C VAL A 288 8.39 5.64 0.13
N VAL A 289 8.61 6.38 1.20
CA VAL A 289 9.82 7.16 1.43
C VAL A 289 10.74 6.41 2.41
N PRO A 290 11.95 6.03 2.00
CA PRO A 290 12.89 5.38 2.89
C PRO A 290 13.45 6.36 3.93
N VAL A 291 13.56 5.88 5.17
CA VAL A 291 14.15 6.58 6.31
C VAL A 291 15.47 5.92 6.65
N TYR A 292 16.56 6.59 6.31
CA TYR A 292 17.92 6.13 6.59
C TYR A 292 18.38 6.56 7.98
N SER A 293 19.34 5.84 8.53
CA SER A 293 20.11 6.32 9.68
C SER A 293 20.88 7.59 9.29
N LEU A 294 21.00 8.54 10.22
CA LEU A 294 21.64 9.83 9.98
C LEU A 294 22.60 10.15 11.12
N THR A 295 23.62 10.95 10.81
CA THR A 295 24.57 11.53 11.77
C THR A 295 24.48 13.05 11.72
N GLU A 296 25.06 13.70 12.74
CA GLU A 296 25.00 15.16 12.86
C GLU A 296 25.57 15.87 11.61
N GLY A 297 24.77 16.80 11.08
CA GLY A 297 25.13 17.58 9.91
C GLY A 297 24.89 16.88 8.57
N VAL A 298 24.30 15.68 8.53
CA VAL A 298 23.95 14.97 7.28
C VAL A 298 22.44 15.05 7.01
N PRO A 299 21.99 15.81 5.99
CA PRO A 299 20.56 15.92 5.69
C PRO A 299 19.99 14.66 5.03
N ALA A 300 18.80 14.23 5.47
CA ALA A 300 18.10 13.06 4.92
C ALA A 300 17.88 13.13 3.39
N ASP A 301 17.56 14.34 2.88
CA ASP A 301 17.36 14.58 1.45
C ASP A 301 18.63 14.31 0.63
N GLN A 302 19.82 14.56 1.19
CA GLN A 302 21.08 14.31 0.49
C GLN A 302 21.36 12.80 0.40
N VAL A 303 21.14 12.05 1.48
CA VAL A 303 21.29 10.59 1.49
C VAL A 303 20.35 9.95 0.46
N ARG A 304 19.07 10.35 0.46
CA ARG A 304 18.09 9.86 -0.53
C ARG A 304 18.53 10.13 -1.97
N ARG A 305 18.98 11.35 -2.29
CA ARG A 305 19.48 11.69 -3.63
C ARG A 305 20.70 10.86 -4.02
N ALA A 306 21.65 10.69 -3.09
CA ALA A 306 22.86 9.91 -3.34
C ALA A 306 22.52 8.45 -3.67
N ILE A 307 21.58 7.86 -2.94
CA ILE A 307 21.13 6.47 -3.16
C ILE A 307 20.40 6.36 -4.50
N ILE A 308 19.48 7.29 -4.82
CA ILE A 308 18.79 7.31 -6.13
C ILE A 308 19.80 7.37 -7.28
N ALA A 309 20.87 8.16 -7.13
CA ALA A 309 21.95 8.23 -8.12
C ALA A 309 22.82 6.96 -8.19
N ALA A 310 22.89 6.19 -7.11
CA ALA A 310 23.58 4.90 -7.05
C ALA A 310 22.76 3.75 -7.62
N LEU A 311 21.42 3.81 -7.57
CA LEU A 311 20.53 2.73 -8.04
C LEU A 311 20.83 2.22 -9.47
N PRO A 312 21.17 3.05 -10.48
CA PRO A 312 21.56 2.53 -11.80
C PRO A 312 22.76 1.58 -11.79
N TYR A 313 23.60 1.63 -10.76
CA TYR A 313 24.79 0.79 -10.61
C TYR A 313 24.46 -0.61 -10.04
N THR A 314 23.22 -0.87 -9.61
CA THR A 314 22.81 -2.22 -9.14
C THR A 314 22.98 -3.28 -10.24
N SER A 315 22.87 -2.88 -11.51
CA SER A 315 23.14 -3.73 -12.68
C SER A 315 24.57 -4.30 -12.74
N LEU A 316 25.52 -3.73 -12.00
CA LEU A 316 26.89 -4.22 -11.90
C LEU A 316 27.10 -5.24 -10.77
N ILE A 317 26.12 -5.38 -9.86
CA ILE A 317 26.22 -6.32 -8.75
C ILE A 317 26.10 -7.72 -9.33
N LYS A 318 27.09 -8.56 -9.01
CA LYS A 318 27.07 -9.97 -9.43
C LYS A 318 26.04 -10.72 -8.59
N GLU A 319 25.25 -11.55 -9.27
CA GLU A 319 24.28 -12.42 -8.63
C GLU A 319 25.01 -13.48 -7.77
N PRO A 320 24.83 -13.50 -6.44
CA PRO A 320 25.47 -14.47 -5.56
C PRO A 320 24.81 -15.85 -5.64
N LEU A 321 23.50 -15.93 -5.96
CA LEU A 321 22.75 -17.18 -5.97
C LEU A 321 22.67 -17.79 -7.38
N PRO A 322 22.96 -19.10 -7.55
CA PRO A 322 22.71 -19.78 -8.81
C PRO A 322 21.24 -19.69 -9.26
N VAL A 323 21.02 -19.64 -10.57
CA VAL A 323 19.68 -19.48 -11.17
C VAL A 323 18.70 -20.56 -10.71
N ASN A 324 19.18 -21.79 -10.48
CA ASN A 324 18.35 -22.91 -10.04
C ASN A 324 17.71 -22.63 -8.68
N PHE A 325 18.50 -22.20 -7.68
CA PHE A 325 18.01 -21.86 -6.35
C PHE A 325 17.07 -20.66 -6.39
N ARG A 326 17.35 -19.64 -7.20
CA ARG A 326 16.45 -18.48 -7.32
C ARG A 326 15.07 -18.88 -7.84
N LYS A 327 15.01 -19.75 -8.86
CA LYS A 327 13.74 -20.21 -9.43
C LYS A 327 12.97 -21.13 -8.48
N GLU A 328 13.67 -22.05 -7.82
CA GLU A 328 13.08 -23.00 -6.88
C GLU A 328 12.38 -22.28 -5.71
N TYR A 329 13.04 -21.26 -5.14
CA TYR A 329 12.51 -20.51 -3.99
C TYR A 329 11.76 -19.22 -4.37
N GLY A 330 11.58 -18.94 -5.68
CA GLY A 330 10.88 -17.74 -6.16
C GLY A 330 11.55 -16.42 -5.76
N LEU A 331 12.88 -16.40 -5.63
CA LEU A 331 13.64 -15.24 -5.19
C LEU A 331 13.93 -14.27 -6.34
N MET A 332 13.76 -12.98 -6.07
CA MET A 332 14.16 -11.91 -6.99
C MET A 332 15.69 -11.81 -7.12
N GLY A 333 16.15 -11.16 -8.18
CA GLY A 333 17.59 -10.96 -8.40
C GLY A 333 18.14 -9.84 -7.57
N VAL A 334 19.44 -9.88 -7.27
CA VAL A 334 20.04 -8.87 -6.38
C VAL A 334 19.96 -7.44 -6.95
N SER A 335 19.86 -7.29 -8.27
CA SER A 335 19.62 -5.97 -8.88
C SER A 335 18.21 -5.43 -8.66
N ASP A 336 17.23 -6.31 -8.45
CA ASP A 336 15.81 -5.99 -8.27
C ASP A 336 15.37 -5.99 -6.80
N ALA A 337 16.17 -6.59 -5.91
CA ALA A 337 15.95 -6.71 -4.46
C ALA A 337 16.19 -5.40 -3.71
#